data_AF-A0A7S2GLB5-F1
#
_entry.id   AF-A0A7S2GLB5-F1
#
_cell.length_a   1.000
_cell.length_b   1.000
_cell.length_c   1.000
_cell.angle_alpha   90.00
_cell.angle_beta   90.00
_cell.angle_gamma   90.00
#
_symmetry.space_group_name_H-M   'P 1'
#
loop_
_entity.id
_entity.type
_entity.pdbx_description
1 polymer ?
#
loop_
_entity_poly.entity_id
_entity_poly.type
_entity_poly.pdbx_seq_one_letter_code
_entity_poly.pdbx_strand_id
1 'polypeptide(L)'
;EIPFNEMLFFDDNRDGKYGNCVPVSELGVFCCHCPAGLNEEDILDKALSRFEEWDGESMSIMEWDGSVTKQEKQKTFTGRQRGQVKVLFPDKRYGFVRYGDRSTRDLFFHFNELPQQVEAGDELSFIIADDRKTGKKKASEIQLTSAPPENVNEVMMRVFSMNQPFAALLANNYKTLETRNGTMFVPYKSGAKFLLHVGKRTYPDGNRHLEIMKSGGLTDKEIQRLKSLPSGFERGMAVAILEIGETYETTLEERSDPKMQQKIGAYGQDSGMRATEIRRIEYLKKPVKISGQGGIFKARVDRDVIPDGWK
;
A
#
# COMPACT_ATOMS: atom_id res chain seq x y z
N GLU A 1 29.41 16.93 32.51
CA GLU A 1 28.54 16.25 31.53
C GLU A 1 29.45 15.78 30.40
N ILE A 2 29.32 14.54 29.93
CA ILE A 2 30.16 14.01 28.84
C ILE A 2 29.51 14.45 27.51
N PRO A 3 30.26 15.01 26.54
CA PRO A 3 29.74 15.32 25.21
C PRO A 3 29.27 14.07 24.47
N PHE A 4 28.21 14.16 23.66
CA PHE A 4 27.69 12.99 22.91
C PHE A 4 28.71 12.39 21.95
N ASN A 5 29.56 13.22 21.34
CA ASN A 5 30.65 12.77 20.45
C ASN A 5 31.82 12.11 21.19
N GLU A 6 31.77 12.03 22.52
CA GLU A 6 32.69 11.26 23.35
C GLU A 6 32.02 9.99 23.91
N MET A 7 30.81 9.65 23.44
CA MET A 7 30.08 8.46 23.88
C MET A 7 30.11 7.35 22.83
N LEU A 8 30.20 6.12 23.35
CA LEU A 8 30.07 4.87 22.62
C LEU A 8 28.81 4.14 23.10
N PHE A 9 27.93 3.75 22.18
CA PHE A 9 26.65 3.12 22.48
C PHE A 9 26.51 1.78 21.77
N PHE A 10 26.09 0.75 22.50
CA PHE A 10 25.88 -0.61 21.98
C PHE A 10 24.42 -1.01 22.08
N ASP A 11 23.87 -1.59 21.02
CA ASP A 11 22.50 -2.11 21.03
C ASP A 11 22.37 -3.29 20.06
N ASP A 12 21.55 -4.28 20.43
CA ASP A 12 21.24 -5.43 19.58
C ASP A 12 20.23 -5.10 18.48
N ASN A 13 19.57 -3.94 18.58
CA ASN A 13 18.57 -3.48 17.65
C ASN A 13 18.96 -2.19 16.94
N ARG A 14 19.31 -2.32 15.66
CA ARG A 14 19.81 -1.24 14.81
C ARG A 14 18.80 -0.12 14.57
N ASP A 15 17.61 -0.49 14.08
CA ASP A 15 16.58 0.43 13.59
C ASP A 15 15.15 -0.13 13.76
N GLY A 16 14.14 0.58 13.24
CA GLY A 16 12.74 0.18 13.35
C GLY A 16 12.07 0.65 14.65
N LYS A 17 10.99 -0.02 15.06
CA LYS A 17 10.13 0.44 16.18
C LYS A 17 10.85 0.48 17.54
N TYR A 18 11.86 -0.37 17.70
CA TYR A 18 12.60 -0.56 18.96
C TYR A 18 14.12 -0.44 18.77
N GLY A 19 14.59 -0.06 17.58
CA GLY A 19 16.02 0.05 17.32
C GLY A 19 16.56 1.41 17.74
N ASN A 20 17.62 1.41 18.53
CA ASN A 20 18.14 2.63 19.16
C ASN A 20 19.43 3.14 18.51
N CYS A 21 20.18 2.33 17.75
CA CYS A 21 21.42 2.80 17.12
C CYS A 21 21.18 4.01 16.21
N VAL A 22 20.14 3.98 15.37
CA VAL A 22 19.81 5.13 14.50
C VAL A 22 19.50 6.40 15.30
N PRO A 23 18.47 6.46 16.17
CA PRO A 23 18.15 7.69 16.89
C PRO A 23 19.25 8.18 17.85
N VAL A 24 20.06 7.27 18.43
CA VAL A 24 21.18 7.65 19.30
C VAL A 24 22.34 8.22 18.48
N SER A 25 22.64 7.64 17.31
CA SER A 25 23.68 8.16 16.41
C SER A 25 23.35 9.55 15.86
N GLU A 26 22.06 9.91 15.72
CA GLU A 26 21.63 11.26 15.35
C GLU A 26 22.03 12.33 16.39
N LEU A 27 22.17 11.95 17.66
CA LEU A 27 22.65 12.83 18.73
C LEU A 27 24.16 13.11 18.66
N GLY A 28 24.85 12.46 17.72
CA GLY A 28 26.30 12.53 17.59
C GLY A 28 27.01 11.57 18.55
N VAL A 29 26.42 10.39 18.82
CA VAL A 29 27.04 9.30 19.58
C VAL A 29 27.50 8.21 18.61
N PHE A 30 28.68 7.62 18.79
CA PHE A 30 29.10 6.50 17.96
C PHE A 30 28.35 5.24 18.39
N CYS A 31 27.58 4.66 17.48
CA CYS A 31 26.73 3.51 17.79
C CYS A 31 27.30 2.22 17.18
N CYS A 32 27.20 1.12 17.92
CA CYS A 32 27.62 -0.20 17.50
C CYS A 32 26.41 -1.14 17.55
N HIS A 33 26.03 -1.66 16.38
CA HIS A 33 24.95 -2.62 16.25
C HIS A 33 25.49 -4.03 16.49
N CYS A 34 25.08 -4.65 17.59
CA CYS A 34 25.54 -5.95 18.07
C CYS A 34 24.37 -6.94 18.22
N PRO A 35 23.79 -7.46 17.12
CA PRO A 35 22.58 -8.29 17.14
C PRO A 35 22.75 -9.62 17.88
N ALA A 36 23.99 -10.10 18.05
CA ALA A 36 24.32 -11.29 18.85
C ALA A 36 24.78 -10.95 20.28
N GLY A 37 24.67 -9.68 20.68
CA GLY A 37 25.26 -9.14 21.90
C GLY A 37 26.78 -8.99 21.81
N LEU A 38 27.42 -8.67 22.94
CA LEU A 38 28.88 -8.47 23.05
C LEU A 38 29.66 -9.78 23.23
N ASN A 39 29.02 -10.93 22.96
CA ASN A 39 29.61 -12.25 23.22
C ASN A 39 30.53 -12.73 22.09
N GLU A 40 30.55 -12.04 20.94
CA GLU A 40 31.53 -12.30 19.89
C GLU A 40 32.89 -11.70 20.27
N GLU A 41 33.95 -12.52 20.22
CA GLU A 41 35.28 -12.21 20.78
C GLU A 41 35.98 -10.96 20.22
N ASP A 42 35.42 -10.27 19.22
CA ASP A 42 36.07 -9.12 18.59
C ASP A 42 35.23 -7.84 18.52
N ILE A 43 33.93 -7.87 18.86
CA ILE A 43 33.04 -6.73 18.54
C ILE A 43 33.35 -5.49 19.39
N LEU A 44 33.73 -5.70 20.66
CA LEU A 44 34.14 -4.63 21.55
C LEU A 44 35.46 -3.99 21.10
N ASP A 45 36.45 -4.80 20.73
CA ASP A 45 37.76 -4.31 20.28
C ASP A 45 37.65 -3.56 18.95
N LYS A 46 36.86 -4.08 18.01
CA LYS A 46 36.54 -3.37 16.76
C LYS A 46 35.83 -2.05 17.03
N ALA A 47 34.88 -2.02 17.96
CA ALA A 47 34.14 -0.82 18.32
C ALA A 47 35.05 0.26 18.91
N LEU A 48 35.95 -0.12 19.84
CA LEU A 48 36.92 0.80 20.43
C LEU A 48 37.89 1.34 19.38
N SER A 49 38.44 0.47 18.53
CA SER A 49 39.34 0.89 17.45
C SER A 49 38.67 1.85 16.47
N ARG A 50 37.42 1.58 16.07
CA ARG A 50 36.69 2.49 15.17
C ARG A 50 36.25 3.78 15.85
N PHE A 51 35.98 3.74 17.14
CA PHE A 51 35.66 4.93 17.92
C PHE A 51 36.85 5.87 18.03
N GLU A 52 38.06 5.35 18.21
CA GLU A 52 39.30 6.16 18.19
C GLU A 52 39.57 6.82 16.84
N GLU A 53 39.20 6.14 15.74
CA GLU A 53 39.33 6.66 14.37
C GLU A 53 38.17 7.58 13.95
N TRP A 54 37.09 7.62 14.72
CA TRP A 54 35.88 8.33 14.36
C TRP A 54 36.04 9.84 14.53
N ASP A 55 35.58 10.58 13.53
CA ASP A 55 35.69 12.04 13.42
C ASP A 55 34.58 12.81 14.15
N GLY A 56 33.73 12.11 14.91
CA GLY A 56 32.57 12.70 15.57
C GLY A 56 31.38 12.96 14.64
N GLU A 57 31.40 12.47 13.39
CA GLU A 57 30.29 12.67 12.47
C GLU A 57 29.04 11.88 12.91
N SER A 58 27.93 12.59 13.10
CA SER A 58 26.65 12.01 13.49
C SER A 58 26.11 11.01 12.47
N MET A 59 25.26 10.10 12.94
CA MET A 59 24.69 8.99 12.18
C MET A 59 25.72 7.97 11.66
N SER A 60 26.86 7.88 12.34
CA SER A 60 27.84 6.81 12.13
C SER A 60 27.47 5.62 12.99
N ILE A 61 27.20 4.48 12.35
CA ILE A 61 26.90 3.22 13.01
C ILE A 61 27.88 2.16 12.54
N MET A 62 28.63 1.58 13.47
CA MET A 62 29.40 0.37 13.20
C MET A 62 28.47 -0.85 13.23
N GLU A 63 28.50 -1.65 12.18
CA GLU A 63 27.80 -2.93 12.10
C GLU A 63 28.62 -4.04 12.77
N TRP A 64 27.98 -5.18 13.03
CA TRP A 64 28.59 -6.35 13.68
C TRP A 64 29.83 -6.89 12.96
N ASP A 65 29.94 -6.68 11.65
CA ASP A 65 31.10 -7.07 10.84
C ASP A 65 32.26 -6.06 10.89
N GLY A 66 32.11 -4.94 11.60
CA GLY A 66 33.08 -3.86 11.71
C GLY A 66 33.05 -2.85 10.57
N SER A 67 32.12 -2.96 9.62
CA SER A 67 31.85 -1.90 8.66
C SER A 67 31.16 -0.72 9.34
N VAL A 68 31.42 0.51 8.87
CA VAL A 68 30.72 1.72 9.37
C VAL A 68 29.77 2.19 8.29
N THR A 69 28.48 2.22 8.61
CA THR A 69 27.45 2.80 7.75
C THR A 69 27.15 4.23 8.18
N LYS A 70 27.06 5.13 7.20
CA LYS A 70 26.57 6.50 7.39
C LYS A 70 25.15 6.56 6.85
N GLN A 71 24.18 6.85 7.71
CA GLN A 71 22.81 7.05 7.24
C GLN A 71 22.72 8.37 6.48
N GLU A 72 22.05 8.37 5.32
CA GLU A 72 21.67 9.63 4.68
C GLU A 72 20.73 10.38 5.63
N LYS A 73 21.05 11.65 5.95
CA LYS A 73 20.12 12.54 6.68
C LYS A 73 18.74 12.39 6.04
N GLN A 74 17.72 12.10 6.85
CA GLN A 74 16.35 12.14 6.35
C GLN A 74 16.17 13.47 5.61
N LYS A 75 15.93 13.42 4.29
CA LYS A 75 15.66 14.62 3.50
C LYS A 75 14.63 15.47 4.26
N THR A 76 15.08 16.61 4.75
CA THR A 76 14.20 17.61 5.34
C THR A 76 13.41 18.20 4.19
N PHE A 77 12.17 17.79 4.08
CA PHE A 77 11.23 18.34 3.12
C PHE A 77 10.88 19.76 3.59
N THR A 78 11.64 20.74 3.12
CA THR A 78 11.33 22.15 3.32
C THR A 78 10.31 22.57 2.27
N GLY A 79 9.22 23.20 2.71
CA GLY A 79 8.15 23.66 1.84
C GLY A 79 7.02 22.65 1.60
N ARG A 80 6.04 23.10 0.80
CA ARG A 80 4.79 22.39 0.54
C ARG A 80 5.04 21.15 -0.30
N GLN A 81 4.61 20.00 0.21
CA GLN A 81 4.68 18.70 -0.47
C GLN A 81 3.38 18.41 -1.22
N ARG A 82 3.46 17.50 -2.19
CA ARG A 82 2.30 16.90 -2.84
C ARG A 82 2.26 15.41 -2.57
N GLY A 83 1.07 14.87 -2.40
CA GLY A 83 0.88 13.45 -2.18
C GLY A 83 -0.56 13.02 -2.40
N GLN A 84 -0.78 11.71 -2.48
CA GLN A 84 -2.08 11.13 -2.71
C GLN A 84 -2.65 10.54 -1.42
N VAL A 85 -3.93 10.78 -1.12
CA VAL A 85 -4.61 10.13 0.01
C VAL A 85 -4.56 8.63 -0.19
N LYS A 86 -3.90 7.92 0.72
CA LYS A 86 -3.76 6.46 0.66
C LYS A 86 -4.97 5.76 1.26
N VAL A 87 -5.38 6.18 2.47
CA VAL A 87 -6.45 5.56 3.24
C VAL A 87 -7.05 6.57 4.21
N LEU A 88 -8.34 6.41 4.49
CA LEU A 88 -9.12 7.22 5.41
C LEU A 88 -9.79 6.30 6.44
N PHE A 89 -9.92 6.79 7.66
CA PHE A 89 -10.64 6.15 8.76
C PHE A 89 -11.71 7.13 9.26
N PRO A 90 -12.89 7.21 8.61
CA PRO A 90 -13.90 8.21 8.90
C PRO A 90 -14.35 8.23 10.38
N ASP A 91 -14.58 7.05 10.96
CA ASP A 91 -15.03 6.90 12.35
C ASP A 91 -14.01 7.45 13.36
N LYS A 92 -12.72 7.36 13.02
CA LYS A 92 -11.61 7.84 13.85
C LYS A 92 -11.11 9.23 13.44
N ARG A 93 -11.71 9.84 12.41
CA ARG A 93 -11.39 11.18 11.90
C ARG A 93 -9.93 11.42 11.52
N TYR A 94 -9.26 10.42 10.94
CA TYR A 94 -7.90 10.58 10.43
C TYR A 94 -7.64 9.80 9.14
N GLY A 95 -6.53 10.11 8.46
CA GLY A 95 -6.09 9.42 7.26
C GLY A 95 -4.57 9.43 7.10
N PHE A 96 -4.11 8.83 6.00
CA PHE A 96 -2.70 8.85 5.60
C PHE A 96 -2.55 9.33 4.16
N VAL A 97 -1.60 10.23 3.92
CA VAL A 97 -1.20 10.69 2.59
C VAL A 97 0.16 10.08 2.23
N ARG A 98 0.28 9.57 1.01
CA ARG A 98 1.54 9.05 0.48
C ARG A 98 2.24 10.11 -0.36
N TYR A 99 3.51 10.37 -0.10
CA TYR A 99 4.31 11.37 -0.81
C TYR A 99 5.75 10.89 -1.06
N GLY A 100 6.44 11.54 -2.00
CA GLY A 100 7.81 11.22 -2.44
C GLY A 100 7.88 10.33 -3.69
N ASP A 101 8.90 10.55 -4.53
CA ASP A 101 8.89 10.16 -5.95
C ASP A 101 8.91 8.65 -6.24
N ARG A 102 9.17 7.77 -5.26
CA ARG A 102 9.35 6.33 -5.55
C ARG A 102 8.95 5.38 -4.41
N SER A 103 7.87 5.66 -3.67
CA SER A 103 7.42 4.91 -2.47
C SER A 103 8.35 5.13 -1.26
N THR A 104 7.94 5.41 -0.01
CA THR A 104 6.99 4.71 0.87
C THR A 104 6.59 5.57 2.08
N ARG A 105 6.66 6.91 2.03
CA ARG A 105 6.34 7.72 3.22
C ARG A 105 4.84 7.98 3.33
N ASP A 106 4.19 7.23 4.21
CA ASP A 106 2.83 7.51 4.63
C ASP A 106 2.88 8.54 5.76
N LEU A 107 2.26 9.70 5.55
CA LEU A 107 2.18 10.76 6.54
C LEU A 107 0.76 10.84 7.10
N PHE A 108 0.67 10.80 8.42
CA PHE A 108 -0.59 10.95 9.13
C PHE A 108 -1.18 12.34 8.93
N PHE A 109 -2.50 12.44 8.78
CA PHE A 109 -3.22 13.70 8.94
C PHE A 109 -4.52 13.50 9.69
N HIS A 110 -4.93 14.53 10.44
CA HIS A 110 -6.23 14.58 11.09
C HIS A 110 -7.25 15.25 10.17
N PHE A 111 -8.53 14.89 10.24
CA PHE A 111 -9.56 15.49 9.38
C PHE A 111 -9.76 16.99 9.63
N ASN A 112 -9.33 17.50 10.79
CA ASN A 112 -9.36 18.93 11.10
C ASN A 112 -8.36 19.74 10.24
N GLU A 113 -7.38 19.08 9.63
CA GLU A 113 -6.43 19.71 8.71
C GLU A 113 -7.01 19.83 7.29
N LEU A 114 -8.13 19.15 7.01
CA LEU A 114 -8.74 19.13 5.68
C LEU A 114 -9.67 20.34 5.48
N PRO A 115 -9.57 21.04 4.34
CA PRO A 115 -10.46 22.17 4.03
C PRO A 115 -11.86 21.68 3.59
N GLN A 116 -11.96 20.44 3.13
CA GLN A 116 -13.18 19.80 2.67
C GLN A 116 -13.06 18.27 2.79
N GLN A 117 -14.15 17.55 2.53
CA GLN A 117 -14.13 16.10 2.47
C GLN A 117 -13.25 15.62 1.31
N VAL A 118 -12.43 14.60 1.58
CA VAL A 118 -11.52 13.97 0.61
C VAL A 118 -11.75 12.46 0.58
N GLU A 119 -11.27 11.82 -0.47
CA GLU A 119 -11.35 10.38 -0.69
C GLU A 119 -9.96 9.78 -0.91
N ALA A 120 -9.81 8.47 -0.71
CA ALA A 120 -8.58 7.80 -1.13
C ALA A 120 -8.40 7.94 -2.65
N GLY A 121 -7.18 8.28 -3.04
CA GLY A 121 -6.79 8.65 -4.40
C GLY A 121 -6.77 10.16 -4.67
N ASP A 122 -7.29 11.03 -3.80
CA ASP A 122 -7.22 12.49 -4.00
C ASP A 122 -5.80 13.03 -3.85
N GLU A 123 -5.44 14.01 -4.68
CA GLU A 123 -4.16 14.71 -4.57
C GLU A 123 -4.26 15.89 -3.60
N LEU A 124 -3.38 15.88 -2.62
CA LEU A 124 -3.26 16.91 -1.60
C LEU A 124 -1.93 17.64 -1.74
N SER A 125 -1.96 18.93 -1.48
CA SER A 125 -0.76 19.68 -1.14
C SER A 125 -0.77 20.01 0.35
N PHE A 126 0.36 19.86 1.04
CA PHE A 126 0.44 19.97 2.50
C PHE A 126 1.84 20.36 2.97
N ILE A 127 1.98 20.76 4.22
CA ILE A 127 3.26 20.99 4.89
C ILE A 127 3.51 19.86 5.88
N ILE A 128 4.78 19.45 6.03
CA ILE A 128 5.18 18.48 7.03
C ILE A 128 5.50 19.23 8.32
N ALA A 129 4.71 19.00 9.37
CA ALA A 129 4.85 19.64 10.67
C ALA A 129 5.06 18.61 11.78
N ASP A 130 5.68 19.02 12.87
CA ASP A 130 5.78 18.20 14.09
C ASP A 130 4.48 18.26 14.89
N ASP A 131 3.97 17.09 15.26
CA ASP A 131 2.88 16.97 16.21
C ASP A 131 3.38 17.35 17.61
N ARG A 132 2.87 18.45 18.16
CA ARG A 132 3.31 18.99 19.45
C ARG A 132 3.12 18.05 20.64
N LYS A 133 2.23 17.05 20.53
CA LYS A 133 1.95 16.09 21.62
C LYS A 133 2.86 14.88 21.56
N THR A 134 3.17 14.41 20.35
CA THR A 134 3.86 13.13 20.13
C THR A 134 5.27 13.28 19.57
N GLY A 135 5.65 14.47 19.11
CA GLY A 135 6.91 14.73 18.39
C GLY A 135 6.97 14.10 16.98
N LYS A 136 5.90 13.42 16.52
CA LYS A 136 5.88 12.74 15.22
C LYS A 136 5.53 13.71 14.10
N LYS A 137 6.05 13.46 12.90
CA LYS A 137 5.68 14.22 11.70
C LYS A 137 4.22 13.94 11.30
N LYS A 138 3.50 14.99 10.96
CA LYS A 138 2.14 14.95 10.39
C LYS A 138 2.00 15.89 9.19
N ALA A 139 0.97 15.67 8.38
CA ALA A 139 0.57 16.58 7.33
C ALA A 139 -0.32 17.66 7.93
N SER A 140 0.01 18.93 7.68
CA SER A 140 -0.71 20.11 8.13
C SER A 140 -0.91 21.11 6.98
N GLU A 141 -1.81 22.07 7.18
CA GLU A 141 -2.16 23.10 6.17
C GLU A 141 -2.55 22.47 4.83
N ILE A 142 -3.40 21.45 4.88
CA ILE A 142 -3.75 20.66 3.70
C ILE A 142 -4.63 21.49 2.76
N GLN A 143 -4.34 21.42 1.46
CA GLN A 143 -5.21 21.92 0.40
C GLN A 143 -5.45 20.81 -0.60
N LEU A 144 -6.69 20.69 -1.06
CA LEU A 144 -7.00 19.82 -2.19
C LEU A 144 -6.38 20.46 -3.43
N THR A 145 -5.52 19.72 -4.12
CA THR A 145 -5.01 20.18 -5.41
C THR A 145 -6.17 19.99 -6.37
N SER A 146 -6.76 21.08 -6.86
CA SER A 146 -7.80 20.98 -7.88
C SER A 146 -7.27 20.12 -9.02
N ALA A 147 -8.07 19.16 -9.47
CA ALA A 147 -7.74 18.39 -10.65
C ALA A 147 -7.41 19.39 -11.78
N PRO A 148 -6.39 19.13 -12.63
CA PRO A 148 -6.19 19.87 -13.87
C PRO A 148 -7.53 20.04 -14.60
N PRO A 149 -7.74 21.14 -15.35
CA PRO A 149 -9.04 21.49 -15.93
C PRO A 149 -9.77 20.28 -16.53
N GLU A 150 -11.08 20.22 -16.29
CA GLU A 150 -11.94 19.13 -16.80
C GLU A 150 -11.80 19.06 -18.32
N ASN A 151 -11.05 18.06 -18.80
CA ASN A 151 -11.17 17.65 -20.18
C ASN A 151 -12.52 16.94 -20.28
N VAL A 152 -13.47 17.53 -21.00
CA VAL A 152 -14.84 17.01 -21.18
C VAL A 152 -14.84 15.57 -21.69
N ASN A 153 -13.78 15.15 -22.39
CA ASN A 153 -13.63 13.81 -22.93
C ASN A 153 -13.03 12.81 -21.94
N GLU A 154 -12.46 13.25 -20.82
CA GLU A 154 -11.87 12.39 -19.81
C GLU A 154 -12.76 12.33 -18.56
N VAL A 155 -12.58 11.25 -17.79
CA VAL A 155 -13.17 11.08 -16.48
C VAL A 155 -12.12 10.58 -15.50
N MET A 156 -12.13 11.15 -14.30
CA MET A 156 -11.30 10.71 -13.20
C MET A 156 -11.96 9.51 -12.52
N MET A 157 -11.34 8.32 -12.64
CA MET A 157 -11.88 7.09 -12.08
C MET A 157 -11.01 6.55 -10.96
N ARG A 158 -11.65 5.97 -9.94
CA ARG A 158 -10.95 5.17 -8.92
C ARG A 158 -10.52 3.86 -9.56
N VAL A 159 -9.35 3.37 -9.17
CA VAL A 159 -8.72 2.17 -9.71
C VAL A 159 -8.20 1.34 -8.55
N PHE A 160 -8.36 0.02 -8.65
CA PHE A 160 -7.62 -0.91 -7.82
C PHE A 160 -6.92 -1.95 -8.67
N SER A 161 -5.80 -2.45 -8.17
CA SER A 161 -5.01 -3.46 -8.86
C SER A 161 -5.21 -4.85 -8.27
N MET A 162 -5.44 -5.84 -9.13
CA MET A 162 -5.54 -7.25 -8.80
C MET A 162 -4.61 -8.08 -9.69
N ASN A 163 -3.94 -9.08 -9.12
CA ASN A 163 -3.07 -9.97 -9.90
C ASN A 163 -3.87 -11.12 -10.54
N GLN A 164 -3.35 -11.69 -11.62
CA GLN A 164 -3.90 -12.92 -12.19
C GLN A 164 -3.72 -14.10 -11.23
N PRO A 165 -4.61 -15.12 -11.21
CA PRO A 165 -5.76 -15.29 -12.11
C PRO A 165 -7.01 -14.52 -11.65
N PHE A 166 -7.03 -14.01 -10.42
CA PHE A 166 -8.21 -13.41 -9.82
C PHE A 166 -8.72 -12.19 -10.59
N ALA A 167 -7.85 -11.42 -11.23
CA ALA A 167 -8.26 -10.31 -12.07
C ALA A 167 -9.13 -10.76 -13.26
N ALA A 168 -8.72 -11.82 -13.97
CA ALA A 168 -9.54 -12.40 -15.04
C ALA A 168 -10.80 -13.05 -14.49
N LEU A 169 -10.72 -13.76 -13.36
CA LEU A 169 -11.90 -14.37 -12.72
C LEU A 169 -12.95 -13.31 -12.35
N LEU A 170 -12.52 -12.14 -11.86
CA LEU A 170 -13.40 -11.02 -11.58
C LEU A 170 -13.98 -10.46 -12.88
N ALA A 171 -13.12 -10.12 -13.85
CA ALA A 171 -13.52 -9.51 -15.13
C ALA A 171 -14.46 -10.41 -15.96
N ASN A 172 -14.32 -11.73 -15.84
CA ASN A 172 -15.17 -12.73 -16.48
C ASN A 172 -16.38 -13.15 -15.62
N ASN A 173 -16.70 -12.38 -14.58
CA ASN A 173 -17.90 -12.54 -13.74
C ASN A 173 -17.99 -13.89 -13.00
N TYR A 174 -16.86 -14.54 -12.75
CA TYR A 174 -16.78 -15.72 -11.88
C TYR A 174 -16.64 -15.31 -10.42
N LYS A 175 -15.65 -14.47 -10.13
CA LYS A 175 -15.41 -13.94 -8.78
C LYS A 175 -16.38 -12.79 -8.50
N THR A 176 -17.41 -13.08 -7.71
CA THR A 176 -18.48 -12.13 -7.35
C THR A 176 -18.34 -11.57 -5.93
N LEU A 177 -17.38 -12.09 -5.16
CA LEU A 177 -16.97 -11.55 -3.86
C LEU A 177 -15.46 -11.30 -3.86
N GLU A 178 -15.04 -10.05 -3.69
CA GLU A 178 -13.64 -9.69 -3.43
C GLU A 178 -13.35 -9.74 -1.94
N THR A 179 -12.20 -10.29 -1.54
CA THR A 179 -11.86 -10.49 -0.12
C THR A 179 -10.50 -9.95 0.22
N ARG A 180 -10.39 -9.20 1.32
CA ARG A 180 -9.13 -8.63 1.79
C ARG A 180 -9.03 -8.60 3.31
N ASN A 181 -7.80 -8.67 3.81
CA ASN A 181 -7.51 -8.33 5.22
C ASN A 181 -7.39 -6.81 5.43
N GLY A 182 -7.13 -6.04 4.37
CA GLY A 182 -7.07 -4.58 4.43
C GLY A 182 -8.46 -3.92 4.37
N THR A 183 -8.51 -2.61 4.61
CA THR A 183 -9.75 -1.81 4.67
C THR A 183 -10.06 -1.05 3.39
N MET A 184 -9.45 -1.38 2.25
CA MET A 184 -9.45 -0.48 1.09
C MET A 184 -10.84 -0.17 0.51
N PHE A 185 -11.81 -1.08 0.62
CA PHE A 185 -13.17 -0.87 0.13
C PHE A 185 -14.12 -0.34 1.21
N VAL A 186 -13.76 -0.46 2.49
CA VAL A 186 -14.60 -0.06 3.65
C VAL A 186 -15.09 1.40 3.57
N PRO A 187 -14.29 2.38 3.12
CA PRO A 187 -14.77 3.78 3.04
C PRO A 187 -15.82 4.02 1.95
N TYR A 188 -16.08 3.07 1.05
CA TYR A 188 -16.90 3.26 -0.13
C TYR A 188 -18.27 2.62 0.04
N LYS A 189 -19.32 3.38 -0.28
CA LYS A 189 -20.70 2.89 -0.24
C LYS A 189 -20.99 1.97 -1.42
N SER A 190 -21.97 1.09 -1.24
CA SER A 190 -22.59 0.32 -2.33
C SER A 190 -22.97 1.26 -3.49
N GLY A 191 -22.65 0.85 -4.72
CA GLY A 191 -22.79 1.68 -5.93
C GLY A 191 -21.50 2.41 -6.34
N ALA A 192 -20.44 2.39 -5.53
CA ALA A 192 -19.16 2.99 -5.91
C ALA A 192 -18.52 2.24 -7.10
N LYS A 193 -18.03 3.01 -8.07
CA LYS A 193 -17.43 2.50 -9.32
C LYS A 193 -15.91 2.54 -9.28
N PHE A 194 -15.29 1.49 -9.82
CA PHE A 194 -13.84 1.34 -9.92
C PHE A 194 -13.43 0.75 -11.26
N LEU A 195 -12.25 1.13 -11.75
CA LEU A 195 -11.56 0.37 -12.77
C LEU A 195 -10.78 -0.78 -12.13
N LEU A 196 -10.83 -1.94 -12.77
CA LEU A 196 -9.98 -3.08 -12.48
C LEU A 196 -8.69 -2.97 -13.28
N HIS A 197 -7.58 -2.74 -12.60
CA HIS A 197 -6.24 -2.86 -13.17
C HIS A 197 -5.65 -4.25 -12.94
N VAL A 198 -5.05 -4.84 -13.97
CA VAL A 198 -4.40 -6.15 -13.89
C VAL A 198 -2.93 -5.97 -13.53
N GLY A 199 -2.53 -6.48 -12.37
CA GLY A 199 -1.14 -6.43 -11.93
C GLY A 199 -0.20 -7.27 -12.81
N LYS A 200 1.08 -6.88 -12.83
CA LYS A 200 2.12 -7.56 -13.63
C LYS A 200 2.47 -8.96 -13.12
N ARG A 201 2.12 -9.29 -11.87
CA ARG A 201 2.47 -10.57 -11.22
C ARG A 201 1.32 -11.56 -11.25
N THR A 202 1.65 -12.84 -11.14
CA THR A 202 0.67 -13.89 -10.80
C THR A 202 0.58 -14.00 -9.28
N TYR A 203 -0.63 -14.10 -8.76
CA TYR A 203 -0.89 -14.33 -7.36
C TYR A 203 -0.50 -15.78 -7.01
N PRO A 204 0.30 -16.00 -5.95
CA PRO A 204 0.84 -17.31 -5.64
C PRO A 204 -0.12 -18.14 -4.78
N ASP A 205 -1.29 -18.50 -5.31
CA ASP A 205 -2.26 -19.32 -4.56
C ASP A 205 -2.02 -20.83 -4.67
N GLY A 206 -0.91 -21.25 -5.29
CA GLY A 206 -0.61 -22.67 -5.50
C GLY A 206 -1.63 -23.39 -6.39
N ASN A 207 -2.37 -22.66 -7.23
CA ASN A 207 -3.49 -23.18 -8.03
C ASN A 207 -4.69 -23.72 -7.23
N ARG A 208 -4.80 -23.40 -5.92
CA ARG A 208 -5.93 -23.81 -5.09
C ARG A 208 -7.28 -23.29 -5.61
N HIS A 209 -7.30 -22.16 -6.33
CA HIS A 209 -8.49 -21.70 -7.05
C HIS A 209 -9.06 -22.74 -8.02
N LEU A 210 -8.21 -23.59 -8.64
CA LEU A 210 -8.65 -24.62 -9.57
C LEU A 210 -9.52 -25.68 -8.89
N GLU A 211 -9.17 -26.06 -7.67
CA GLU A 211 -9.92 -27.06 -6.90
C GLU A 211 -11.32 -26.54 -6.55
N ILE A 212 -11.41 -25.28 -6.12
CA ILE A 212 -12.68 -24.60 -5.86
C ILE A 212 -13.54 -24.50 -7.13
N MET A 213 -12.93 -24.15 -8.26
CA MET A 213 -13.65 -24.05 -9.54
C MET A 213 -14.18 -25.42 -10.01
N LYS A 214 -13.36 -26.48 -9.87
CA LYS A 214 -13.75 -27.85 -10.21
C LYS A 214 -14.82 -28.39 -9.29
N SER A 215 -14.75 -28.12 -7.99
CA SER A 215 -15.79 -28.52 -7.04
C SER A 215 -17.12 -27.78 -7.28
N GLY A 216 -17.07 -26.59 -7.89
CA GLY A 216 -18.21 -25.89 -8.44
C GLY A 216 -18.76 -26.46 -9.76
N GLY A 217 -18.17 -27.54 -10.29
CA GLY A 217 -18.64 -28.24 -11.48
C GLY A 217 -18.08 -27.72 -12.82
N LEU A 218 -17.09 -26.82 -12.79
CA LEU A 218 -16.49 -26.28 -14.02
C LEU A 218 -15.51 -27.28 -14.66
N THR A 219 -15.59 -27.38 -15.99
CA THR A 219 -14.63 -28.13 -16.81
C THR A 219 -13.31 -27.39 -16.94
N ASP A 220 -12.22 -28.09 -17.27
CA ASP A 220 -10.91 -27.46 -17.51
C ASP A 220 -10.98 -26.40 -18.63
N LYS A 221 -11.81 -26.61 -19.66
CA LYS A 221 -12.00 -25.65 -20.75
C LYS A 221 -12.67 -24.36 -20.27
N GLU A 222 -13.70 -24.47 -19.43
CA GLU A 222 -14.37 -23.32 -18.83
C GLU A 222 -13.44 -22.56 -17.88
N ILE A 223 -12.67 -23.28 -17.07
CA ILE A 223 -11.68 -22.69 -16.17
C ILE A 223 -10.63 -21.91 -16.95
N GLN A 224 -10.08 -22.49 -18.03
CA GLN A 224 -9.11 -21.79 -18.87
C GLN A 224 -9.70 -20.52 -19.48
N ARG A 225 -10.96 -20.57 -19.94
CA ARG A 225 -11.66 -19.37 -20.44
C ARG A 225 -11.79 -18.30 -19.35
N LEU A 226 -12.24 -18.66 -18.15
CA LEU A 226 -12.47 -17.72 -17.05
C LEU A 226 -11.18 -17.11 -16.50
N LYS A 227 -10.05 -17.81 -16.60
CA LYS A 227 -8.73 -17.31 -16.17
C LYS A 227 -8.01 -16.47 -17.24
N SER A 228 -8.57 -16.37 -18.44
CA SER A 228 -7.96 -15.65 -19.57
C SER A 228 -8.59 -14.29 -19.76
N LEU A 229 -7.79 -13.31 -20.19
CA LEU A 229 -8.29 -12.03 -20.66
C LEU A 229 -8.61 -12.11 -22.17
N PRO A 230 -9.56 -11.30 -22.68
CA PRO A 230 -9.80 -11.18 -24.12
C PRO A 230 -8.56 -10.68 -24.87
N SER A 231 -8.52 -10.93 -26.17
CA SER A 231 -7.43 -10.44 -27.03
C SER A 231 -7.28 -8.92 -26.93
N GLY A 232 -6.03 -8.44 -26.82
CA GLY A 232 -5.70 -7.04 -26.61
C GLY A 232 -5.68 -6.59 -25.14
N PHE A 233 -6.32 -7.32 -24.21
CA PHE A 233 -6.30 -7.00 -22.79
C PHE A 233 -5.16 -7.73 -22.08
N GLU A 234 -4.26 -6.95 -21.48
CA GLU A 234 -3.02 -7.49 -20.91
C GLU A 234 -2.78 -7.02 -19.46
N ARG A 235 -1.74 -7.58 -18.86
CA ARG A 235 -1.23 -7.12 -17.57
C ARG A 235 -0.67 -5.69 -17.69
N GLY A 236 -0.80 -4.91 -16.62
CA GLY A 236 -0.41 -3.49 -16.59
C GLY A 236 -1.45 -2.55 -17.22
N MET A 237 -2.68 -3.03 -17.43
CA MET A 237 -3.77 -2.25 -18.00
C MET A 237 -4.98 -2.26 -17.07
N ALA A 238 -5.76 -1.19 -17.08
CA ALA A 238 -7.17 -1.25 -16.70
C ALA A 238 -7.94 -1.99 -17.79
N VAL A 239 -8.70 -3.01 -17.39
CA VAL A 239 -9.36 -3.94 -18.30
C VAL A 239 -10.88 -3.92 -18.17
N ALA A 240 -11.40 -3.59 -17.00
CA ALA A 240 -12.83 -3.60 -16.72
C ALA A 240 -13.22 -2.43 -15.82
N ILE A 241 -14.50 -2.09 -15.83
CA ILE A 241 -15.15 -1.25 -14.83
C ILE A 241 -16.07 -2.13 -13.98
N LEU A 242 -16.13 -1.88 -12.68
CA LEU A 242 -17.00 -2.59 -11.75
C LEU A 242 -17.72 -1.63 -10.81
N GLU A 243 -18.87 -2.09 -10.31
CA GLU A 243 -19.63 -1.46 -9.24
C GLU A 243 -19.61 -2.39 -8.02
N ILE A 244 -19.16 -1.89 -6.88
CA ILE A 244 -19.14 -2.67 -5.63
C ILE A 244 -20.48 -2.56 -4.89
N GLY A 245 -20.81 -3.59 -4.12
CA GLY A 245 -21.90 -3.59 -3.14
C GLY A 245 -21.39 -3.31 -1.74
N GLU A 246 -21.98 -3.94 -0.74
CA GLU A 246 -21.56 -3.77 0.64
C GLU A 246 -20.19 -4.43 0.92
N THR A 247 -19.42 -3.80 1.81
CA THR A 247 -18.21 -4.37 2.40
C THR A 247 -18.50 -4.73 3.85
N TYR A 248 -18.31 -5.99 4.22
CA TYR A 248 -18.60 -6.51 5.56
C TYR A 248 -17.51 -7.46 6.04
N GLU A 249 -17.41 -7.63 7.37
CA GLU A 249 -16.49 -8.58 7.99
C GLU A 249 -17.09 -9.99 8.00
N THR A 250 -16.21 -10.99 7.95
CA THR A 250 -16.56 -12.41 7.91
C THR A 250 -15.70 -13.17 8.91
N THR A 251 -16.30 -14.12 9.59
CA THR A 251 -15.62 -15.14 10.36
C THR A 251 -14.93 -16.16 9.43
N LEU A 252 -14.03 -16.97 9.98
CA LEU A 252 -13.41 -18.06 9.20
C LEU A 252 -14.45 -19.10 8.79
N GLU A 253 -15.43 -19.37 9.64
CA GLU A 253 -16.51 -20.31 9.37
C GLU A 253 -17.36 -19.86 8.16
N GLU A 254 -17.83 -18.61 8.16
CA GLU A 254 -18.62 -18.06 7.06
C GLU A 254 -17.89 -18.12 5.72
N ARG A 255 -16.62 -17.66 5.66
CA ARG A 255 -15.84 -17.72 4.42
C ARG A 255 -15.32 -19.11 4.08
N SER A 256 -15.52 -20.09 4.97
CA SER A 256 -15.27 -21.51 4.68
C SER A 256 -16.49 -22.23 4.11
N ASP A 257 -17.66 -21.58 4.06
CA ASP A 257 -18.83 -22.12 3.36
C ASP A 257 -18.52 -22.37 1.88
N PRO A 258 -18.85 -23.56 1.32
CA PRO A 258 -18.54 -23.91 -0.06
C PRO A 258 -19.10 -22.92 -1.10
N LYS A 259 -20.30 -22.38 -0.90
CA LYS A 259 -20.89 -21.42 -1.85
C LYS A 259 -20.15 -20.09 -1.79
N MET A 260 -19.76 -19.64 -0.59
CA MET A 260 -18.95 -18.44 -0.43
C MET A 260 -17.57 -18.61 -1.05
N GLN A 261 -16.90 -19.75 -0.82
CA GLN A 261 -15.61 -20.07 -1.44
C GLN A 261 -15.68 -20.05 -2.97
N GLN A 262 -16.75 -20.59 -3.57
CA GLN A 262 -16.98 -20.53 -5.02
C GLN A 262 -17.09 -19.09 -5.52
N LYS A 263 -17.86 -18.23 -4.85
CA LYS A 263 -17.99 -16.80 -5.18
C LYS A 263 -16.66 -16.02 -5.04
N ILE A 264 -15.80 -16.44 -4.10
CA ILE A 264 -14.48 -15.83 -3.85
C ILE A 264 -13.43 -16.38 -4.84
N GLY A 265 -13.53 -17.66 -5.22
CA GLY A 265 -12.50 -18.41 -5.93
C GLY A 265 -11.32 -18.84 -5.06
N ALA A 266 -11.48 -18.90 -3.73
CA ALA A 266 -10.41 -19.28 -2.81
C ALA A 266 -10.99 -19.97 -1.57
N TYR A 267 -10.16 -20.79 -0.89
CA TYR A 267 -10.54 -21.37 0.40
C TYR A 267 -10.63 -20.30 1.49
N GLY A 268 -11.41 -20.61 2.52
CA GLY A 268 -11.67 -19.68 3.63
C GLY A 268 -10.40 -19.20 4.34
N GLN A 269 -9.43 -20.10 4.51
CA GLN A 269 -8.12 -19.79 5.11
C GLN A 269 -7.24 -18.91 4.21
N ASP A 270 -7.41 -19.01 2.89
CA ASP A 270 -6.66 -18.23 1.89
C ASP A 270 -7.34 -16.89 1.55
N SER A 271 -8.57 -16.70 2.03
CA SER A 271 -9.39 -15.51 1.79
C SER A 271 -9.27 -14.48 2.92
N GLY A 272 -9.41 -13.20 2.55
CA GLY A 272 -9.37 -12.11 3.53
C GLY A 272 -10.65 -12.01 4.35
N MET A 273 -10.53 -11.50 5.58
CA MET A 273 -11.67 -11.39 6.51
C MET A 273 -12.76 -10.39 6.09
N ARG A 274 -12.46 -9.44 5.19
CA ARG A 274 -13.43 -8.44 4.70
C ARG A 274 -13.87 -8.81 3.30
N ALA A 275 -15.14 -9.14 3.14
CA ALA A 275 -15.76 -9.42 1.85
C ALA A 275 -16.36 -8.15 1.27
N THR A 276 -16.30 -7.98 -0.04
CA THR A 276 -16.91 -6.88 -0.80
C THR A 276 -17.64 -7.46 -1.99
N GLU A 277 -18.93 -7.17 -2.08
CA GLU A 277 -19.77 -7.62 -3.18
C GLU A 277 -19.38 -6.94 -4.49
N ILE A 278 -19.39 -7.70 -5.59
CA ILE A 278 -19.26 -7.19 -6.94
C ILE A 278 -20.65 -7.23 -7.58
N ARG A 279 -21.31 -6.07 -7.67
CA ARG A 279 -22.71 -5.98 -8.14
C ARG A 279 -22.82 -6.11 -9.64
N ARG A 280 -21.88 -5.48 -10.36
CA ARG A 280 -21.72 -5.63 -11.80
C ARG A 280 -20.28 -5.36 -12.19
N ILE A 281 -19.87 -5.96 -13.29
CA ILE A 281 -18.56 -5.77 -13.91
C ILE A 281 -18.68 -5.95 -15.42
N GLU A 282 -17.95 -5.13 -16.16
CA GLU A 282 -17.91 -5.19 -17.62
C GLU A 282 -16.51 -4.79 -18.12
N TYR A 283 -16.03 -5.47 -19.17
CA TYR A 283 -14.80 -5.07 -19.83
C TYR A 283 -14.93 -3.65 -20.39
N LEU A 284 -13.86 -2.87 -20.31
CA LEU A 284 -13.78 -1.60 -21.01
C LEU A 284 -13.89 -1.84 -22.52
N LYS A 285 -14.39 -0.86 -23.28
CA LYS A 285 -14.46 -0.95 -24.76
C LYS A 285 -13.08 -1.15 -25.39
N LYS A 286 -12.05 -0.58 -24.76
CA LYS A 286 -10.62 -0.78 -25.08
C LYS A 286 -9.80 -0.75 -23.78
N PRO A 287 -8.70 -1.52 -23.69
CA PRO A 287 -7.85 -1.52 -22.50
C PRO A 287 -7.12 -0.18 -22.36
N VAL A 288 -6.85 0.24 -21.12
CA VAL A 288 -6.14 1.50 -20.85
C VAL A 288 -4.85 1.19 -20.10
N LYS A 289 -3.70 1.61 -20.63
CA LYS A 289 -2.41 1.47 -19.93
C LYS A 289 -2.40 2.41 -18.72
N ILE A 290 -2.28 1.83 -17.53
CA ILE A 290 -2.25 2.58 -16.27
C ILE A 290 -1.15 1.97 -15.39
N SER A 291 -0.30 2.81 -14.82
CA SER A 291 0.69 2.36 -13.83
C SER A 291 -0.03 1.93 -12.55
N GLY A 292 -0.03 0.62 -12.27
CA GLY A 292 -0.62 0.09 -11.05
C GLY A 292 0.03 0.63 -9.79
N GLN A 293 -0.80 1.00 -8.80
CA GLN A 293 -0.36 1.47 -7.49
C GLN A 293 -0.97 0.62 -6.37
N GLY A 294 -0.36 0.66 -5.19
CA GLY A 294 -0.88 -0.05 -4.01
C GLY A 294 -2.01 0.72 -3.33
N GLY A 295 -3.16 0.08 -3.14
CA GLY A 295 -4.37 0.69 -2.56
C GLY A 295 -5.40 1.06 -3.62
N ILE A 296 -6.29 1.99 -3.29
CA ILE A 296 -7.11 2.70 -4.27
C ILE A 296 -6.33 3.93 -4.74
N PHE A 297 -6.28 4.12 -6.05
CA PHE A 297 -5.68 5.31 -6.67
C PHE A 297 -6.63 5.84 -7.74
N LYS A 298 -6.42 7.07 -8.20
CA LYS A 298 -7.21 7.68 -9.29
C LYS A 298 -6.42 7.70 -10.60
N ALA A 299 -7.09 7.46 -11.72
CA ALA A 299 -6.51 7.57 -13.06
C ALA A 299 -7.51 8.24 -14.03
N ARG A 300 -6.97 9.10 -14.91
CA ARG A 300 -7.77 9.74 -15.96
C ARG A 300 -7.89 8.75 -17.10
N VAL A 301 -9.12 8.56 -17.56
CA VAL A 301 -9.40 7.72 -18.72
C VAL A 301 -10.35 8.44 -19.64
N ASP A 302 -10.22 8.22 -20.94
CA ASP A 302 -11.17 8.73 -21.92
C ASP A 302 -12.55 8.13 -21.64
N ARG A 303 -13.61 8.94 -21.71
CA ARG A 303 -14.99 8.49 -21.51
C ARG A 303 -15.42 7.46 -22.55
N ASP A 304 -14.80 7.47 -23.73
CA ASP A 304 -15.08 6.53 -24.81
C ASP A 304 -14.62 5.09 -24.51
N VAL A 305 -13.76 4.87 -23.50
CA VAL A 305 -13.36 3.54 -23.04
C VAL A 305 -14.45 2.90 -22.18
N ILE A 306 -15.33 3.70 -21.59
CA ILE A 306 -16.33 3.24 -20.63
C ILE A 306 -17.51 2.61 -21.40
N PRO A 307 -17.97 1.41 -21.03
CA PRO A 307 -19.11 0.77 -21.67
C PRO A 307 -20.40 1.59 -21.52
N ASP A 308 -21.34 1.38 -22.43
CA ASP A 308 -22.62 2.09 -22.38
C ASP A 308 -23.41 1.66 -21.13
N GLY A 309 -24.14 2.59 -20.50
CA GLY A 309 -24.88 2.30 -19.25
C GLY A 309 -24.05 2.38 -17.96
N TRP A 310 -22.78 2.80 -18.03
CA TRP A 310 -21.90 3.02 -16.88
C TRP A 310 -21.72 4.49 -16.47
N LYS A 311 -22.70 5.36 -16.79
CA LYS A 311 -22.75 6.75 -16.33
C LYS A 311 -22.83 6.82 -14.81
#